data_AF-A0A8X6KJD7-F1
#
_entry.id   AF-A0A8X6KJD7-F1
#
_cell.length_a   1.000
_cell.length_b   1.000
_cell.length_c   1.000
_cell.angle_alpha   90.00
_cell.angle_beta   90.00
_cell.angle_gamma   90.00
#
_symmetry.space_group_name_H-M   'P 1'
#
loop_
_entity.id
_entity.type
_entity.pdbx_description
1 polymer ?
#
loop_
_entity_poly.entity_id
_entity_poly.type
_entity_poly.pdbx_seq_one_letter_code
_entity_poly.pdbx_strand_id
1 'polypeptide(L)'
;RDDNWNSIAITRGKPVHINVTGDISLYKEKIHLRAKGPFLPGEYYDVSQDFVIFSVAKINMNGTYEEVSKKWRLLLAPNTQDFEVDSKIKEHDFYLGLDEKSDSKAYQVTITTNKRRDYVSMSVDVSVRPKLAVGHIIMALCVLIGLYILIIFELVHRTLAAMIGATVAISCLAVVGERPSLIEVLTWMDVETLCLLFGMMVLVSILCETGFFDYVAVLTYKLARGQIWALITGLCLVTAVLSAFLDNVTTILLMSAVAIR
;
A
#
# COMPACT_ATOMS: atom_id res chain seq x y z
N ARG A 1 2.58 -1.28 -6.56
CA ARG A 1 2.80 -2.52 -5.77
C ARG A 1 2.69 -3.64 -6.77
N ASP A 2 3.80 -4.01 -7.40
CA ASP A 2 3.80 -4.99 -8.48
C ASP A 2 3.75 -6.39 -7.85
N ASP A 3 2.62 -7.08 -8.02
CA ASP A 3 2.52 -8.47 -7.64
C ASP A 3 3.47 -9.28 -8.53
N ASN A 4 4.60 -9.74 -7.98
CA ASN A 4 5.61 -10.48 -8.73
C ASN A 4 5.18 -11.94 -8.89
N TRP A 5 4.20 -12.16 -9.78
CA TRP A 5 3.67 -13.49 -10.07
C TRP A 5 4.68 -14.32 -10.85
N ASN A 6 5.20 -15.38 -10.25
CA ASN A 6 6.02 -16.38 -10.92
C ASN A 6 5.14 -17.46 -11.53
N SER A 7 5.09 -17.51 -12.87
CA SER A 7 4.41 -18.58 -13.59
C SER A 7 5.25 -19.85 -13.57
N ILE A 8 4.70 -20.92 -13.02
CA ILE A 8 5.36 -22.22 -12.87
C ILE A 8 4.48 -23.34 -13.43
N ALA A 9 5.13 -24.37 -13.96
CA ALA A 9 4.50 -25.60 -14.40
C ALA A 9 5.06 -26.78 -13.60
N ILE A 10 4.18 -27.56 -12.96
CA ILE A 10 4.58 -28.63 -12.06
C ILE A 10 4.13 -29.98 -12.62
N THR A 11 4.96 -31.00 -12.47
CA THR A 11 4.64 -32.39 -12.84
C THR A 11 4.98 -33.35 -11.70
N ARG A 12 4.32 -34.50 -11.65
CA ARG A 12 4.54 -35.50 -10.60
C ARG A 12 5.98 -36.00 -10.62
N GLY A 13 6.61 -36.00 -9.44
CA GLY A 13 7.99 -36.46 -9.27
C GLY A 13 9.06 -35.39 -9.56
N LYS A 14 8.69 -34.20 -10.04
CA LYS A 14 9.59 -33.05 -10.18
C LYS A 14 9.07 -31.89 -9.33
N PRO A 15 9.49 -31.80 -8.05
CA PRO A 15 9.12 -30.66 -7.21
C PRO A 15 9.67 -29.36 -7.79
N VAL A 16 8.90 -28.27 -7.64
CA VAL A 16 9.38 -26.91 -7.91
C VAL A 16 9.77 -26.28 -6.59
N HIS A 17 10.94 -25.65 -6.59
CA HIS A 17 11.54 -25.03 -5.43
C HIS A 17 11.70 -23.53 -5.67
N ILE A 18 11.17 -22.73 -4.75
CA ILE A 18 11.31 -21.27 -4.76
C ILE A 18 12.12 -20.87 -3.53
N ASN A 19 13.32 -20.34 -3.77
CA ASN A 19 14.20 -19.88 -2.70
C ASN A 19 13.72 -18.52 -2.17
N VAL A 20 13.62 -18.39 -0.85
CA VAL A 20 13.15 -17.17 -0.16
C VAL A 20 14.26 -16.55 0.71
N THR A 21 15.49 -17.05 0.56
CA THR A 21 16.69 -16.77 1.37
C THR A 21 17.08 -15.29 1.49
N GLY A 22 16.76 -14.46 0.50
CA GLY A 22 17.22 -13.06 0.45
C GLY A 22 16.49 -12.10 1.40
N ASP A 23 15.31 -12.50 1.89
CA ASP A 23 14.36 -11.54 2.46
C ASP A 23 13.98 -11.81 3.91
N ILE A 24 14.54 -12.83 4.56
CA ILE A 24 14.07 -13.31 5.87
C ILE A 24 15.01 -12.78 6.96
N SER A 25 14.64 -11.64 7.54
CA SER A 25 15.26 -11.12 8.77
C SER A 25 14.62 -11.76 10.01
N LEU A 26 15.28 -11.65 11.16
CA LEU A 26 14.78 -12.09 12.49
C LEU A 26 13.36 -11.61 12.83
N TYR A 27 12.84 -10.60 12.12
CA TYR A 27 11.55 -9.95 12.38
C TYR A 27 10.45 -10.33 11.37
N LYS A 28 10.79 -11.12 10.34
CA LYS A 28 9.87 -11.55 9.28
C LYS A 28 9.36 -12.96 9.56
N GLU A 29 8.33 -13.04 10.39
CA GLU A 29 7.86 -14.30 10.99
C GLU A 29 6.92 -15.15 10.12
N LYS A 30 6.37 -14.62 9.01
CA LYS A 30 5.48 -15.39 8.13
C LYS A 30 5.82 -15.27 6.65
N ILE A 31 5.70 -16.40 5.95
CA ILE A 31 5.69 -16.45 4.48
C ILE A 31 4.23 -16.44 4.04
N HIS A 32 3.82 -15.36 3.38
CA HIS A 32 2.52 -15.22 2.74
C HIS A 32 2.64 -15.75 1.31
N LEU A 33 1.91 -16.82 1.01
CA LEU A 33 1.88 -17.43 -0.31
C LEU A 33 0.53 -17.21 -0.96
N ARG A 34 0.54 -16.67 -2.18
CA ARG A 34 -0.63 -16.51 -3.04
C ARG A 34 -0.45 -17.40 -4.25
N ALA A 35 -1.44 -18.21 -4.55
CA ALA A 35 -1.44 -19.10 -5.71
C ALA A 35 -2.67 -18.84 -6.57
N LYS A 36 -2.46 -18.74 -7.87
CA LYS A 36 -3.50 -18.66 -8.90
C LYS A 36 -3.34 -19.83 -9.86
N GLY A 37 -4.41 -20.56 -10.09
CA GLY A 37 -4.39 -21.77 -10.91
C GLY A 37 -5.74 -22.47 -10.93
N PRO A 38 -5.82 -23.66 -11.55
CA PRO A 38 -7.07 -24.41 -11.68
C PRO A 38 -7.41 -25.12 -10.35
N PHE A 39 -7.65 -24.34 -9.29
CA PHE A 39 -7.95 -24.86 -7.96
C PHE A 39 -9.45 -25.00 -7.73
N LEU A 40 -9.88 -26.14 -7.19
CA LEU A 40 -11.27 -26.33 -6.80
C LEU A 40 -11.64 -25.47 -5.58
N PRO A 41 -12.84 -24.87 -5.57
CA PRO A 41 -13.42 -24.32 -4.35
C PRO A 41 -13.59 -25.43 -3.29
N GLY A 42 -13.53 -25.06 -2.00
CA GLY A 42 -13.72 -25.99 -0.89
C GLY A 42 -15.14 -26.57 -0.78
N GLU A 43 -16.02 -26.33 -1.74
CA GLU A 43 -17.36 -26.92 -1.77
C GLU A 43 -17.39 -28.20 -2.63
N TYR A 44 -16.32 -28.46 -3.39
CA TYR A 44 -16.24 -29.54 -4.39
C TYR A 44 -15.13 -30.56 -4.07
N TYR A 45 -14.94 -30.89 -2.79
CA TYR A 45 -13.87 -31.79 -2.34
C TYR A 45 -13.92 -33.20 -2.98
N ASP A 46 -15.10 -33.68 -3.38
CA ASP A 46 -15.29 -35.02 -3.95
C ASP A 46 -15.10 -35.10 -5.47
N VAL A 47 -14.91 -33.96 -6.14
CA VAL A 47 -14.90 -33.88 -7.61
C VAL A 47 -13.55 -34.30 -8.21
N SER A 48 -12.45 -34.15 -7.46
CA SER A 48 -11.12 -34.50 -7.94
C SER A 48 -10.20 -34.99 -6.82
N GLN A 49 -9.41 -36.03 -7.13
CA GLN A 49 -8.38 -36.57 -6.25
C GLN A 49 -6.99 -35.97 -6.54
N ASP A 50 -6.88 -35.13 -7.58
CA ASP A 50 -5.64 -34.44 -7.93
C ASP A 50 -5.45 -33.20 -7.03
N PHE A 51 -4.24 -32.98 -6.57
CA PHE A 51 -3.90 -31.92 -5.64
C PHE A 51 -2.46 -31.40 -5.82
N VAL A 52 -2.26 -30.17 -5.38
CA VAL A 52 -0.96 -29.53 -5.21
C VAL A 52 -0.72 -29.34 -3.72
N ILE A 53 0.49 -29.65 -3.26
CA ILE A 53 0.94 -29.41 -1.90
C ILE A 53 2.02 -28.34 -1.92
N PHE A 54 1.85 -27.34 -1.07
CA PHE A 54 2.84 -26.34 -0.72
C PHE A 54 3.38 -26.66 0.66
N SER A 55 4.69 -26.60 0.79
CA SER A 55 5.39 -26.81 2.05
C SER A 55 6.58 -25.88 2.14
N VAL A 56 6.94 -25.47 3.35
CA VAL A 56 8.13 -24.67 3.59
C VAL A 56 9.18 -25.58 4.24
N ALA A 57 10.32 -25.69 3.57
CA ALA A 57 11.49 -26.37 4.07
C ALA A 57 12.59 -25.36 4.38
N LYS A 58 13.38 -25.67 5.40
CA LYS A 58 14.59 -24.95 5.76
C LYS A 58 15.80 -25.71 5.23
N ILE A 59 16.74 -24.97 4.67
CA ILE A 59 17.98 -25.51 4.13
C ILE A 59 19.06 -25.31 5.18
N ASN A 60 19.51 -26.40 5.82
CA ASN A 60 20.60 -26.33 6.79
C ASN A 60 21.95 -26.12 6.09
N MET A 61 22.97 -25.61 6.81
CA MET A 61 24.35 -25.43 6.29
C MET A 61 24.95 -26.71 5.69
N ASN A 62 24.50 -27.89 6.14
CA ASN A 62 24.91 -29.19 5.63
C ASN A 62 24.18 -29.59 4.32
N GLY A 63 23.35 -28.70 3.74
CA GLY A 63 22.56 -28.95 2.54
C GLY A 63 21.32 -29.84 2.75
N THR A 64 21.02 -30.22 3.99
CA THR A 64 19.83 -31.03 4.32
C THR A 64 18.58 -30.17 4.41
N TYR A 65 17.47 -30.68 3.89
CA TYR A 65 16.16 -30.03 3.92
C TYR A 65 15.35 -30.54 5.11
N GLU A 66 14.85 -29.61 5.92
CA GLU A 66 13.97 -29.90 7.06
C GLU A 66 12.62 -29.22 6.84
N GLU A 67 11.52 -29.98 6.82
CA GLU A 67 10.18 -29.39 6.69
C GLU A 67 9.78 -28.70 8.00
N VAL A 68 9.59 -27.38 7.97
CA VAL A 68 9.31 -26.57 9.17
C VAL A 68 7.82 -26.22 9.29
N SER A 69 7.04 -26.42 8.21
CA SER A 69 5.65 -25.99 8.14
C SER A 69 4.66 -27.12 7.84
N LYS A 70 3.42 -26.95 8.31
CA LYS A 70 2.28 -27.76 7.89
C LYS A 70 2.08 -27.64 6.37
N LYS A 71 1.78 -28.78 5.74
CA LYS A 71 1.53 -28.89 4.30
C LYS A 71 0.19 -28.25 3.95
N TRP A 72 0.21 -27.26 3.06
CA TRP A 72 -1.00 -26.66 2.52
C TRP A 72 -1.40 -27.40 1.24
N ARG A 73 -2.55 -28.06 1.26
CA ARG A 73 -3.06 -28.86 0.14
C ARG A 73 -4.18 -28.11 -0.57
N LEU A 74 -4.04 -27.93 -1.88
CA LEU A 74 -5.08 -27.40 -2.76
C LEU A 74 -5.51 -28.48 -3.76
N LEU A 75 -6.81 -28.71 -3.89
CA LEU A 75 -7.36 -29.63 -4.89
C LEU A 75 -7.40 -28.97 -6.27
N LEU A 76 -7.19 -29.77 -7.31
CA LEU A 76 -7.15 -29.33 -8.70
C LEU A 76 -8.45 -29.70 -9.43
N ALA A 77 -8.96 -28.77 -10.22
CA ALA A 77 -10.11 -29.00 -11.07
C ALA A 77 -9.85 -30.15 -12.06
N PRO A 78 -10.82 -31.05 -12.27
CA PRO A 78 -10.70 -32.07 -13.29
C PRO A 78 -10.66 -31.41 -14.68
N ASN A 79 -9.92 -32.02 -15.61
CA ASN A 79 -9.81 -31.54 -16.98
C ASN A 79 -11.02 -32.00 -17.83
N THR A 80 -12.23 -31.67 -17.37
CA THR A 80 -13.49 -31.96 -18.06
C THR A 80 -14.01 -30.68 -18.73
N GLN A 81 -14.55 -30.80 -19.95
CA GLN A 81 -15.01 -29.67 -20.77
C GLN A 81 -16.07 -28.78 -20.09
N ASP A 82 -16.70 -29.26 -19.01
CA ASP A 82 -17.76 -28.58 -18.28
C ASP A 82 -17.28 -27.69 -17.10
N PHE A 83 -15.98 -27.67 -16.79
CA PHE A 83 -15.44 -26.96 -15.62
C PHE A 83 -14.53 -25.80 -16.02
N GLU A 84 -15.12 -24.65 -16.34
CA GLU A 84 -14.40 -23.37 -16.45
C GLU A 84 -14.23 -22.78 -15.05
N VAL A 85 -13.14 -23.12 -14.38
CA VAL A 85 -12.88 -22.62 -13.02
C VAL A 85 -12.39 -21.18 -13.10
N ASP A 86 -13.22 -20.26 -12.60
CA ASP A 86 -12.79 -18.90 -12.31
C ASP A 86 -11.59 -18.96 -11.35
N SER A 87 -10.45 -18.45 -11.83
CA SER A 87 -9.15 -18.56 -11.19
C SER A 87 -9.04 -17.70 -9.92
N LYS A 88 -9.81 -18.05 -8.89
CA LYS A 88 -9.76 -17.38 -7.58
C LYS A 88 -8.39 -17.57 -6.96
N ILE A 89 -7.80 -16.45 -6.54
CA ILE A 89 -6.54 -16.43 -5.81
C ILE A 89 -6.75 -17.12 -4.47
N LYS A 90 -5.90 -18.10 -4.17
CA LYS A 90 -5.84 -18.77 -2.87
C LYS A 90 -4.64 -18.24 -2.10
N GLU A 91 -4.85 -17.89 -0.85
CA GLU A 91 -3.82 -17.31 0.01
C GLU A 91 -3.61 -18.18 1.25
N HIS A 92 -2.36 -18.31 1.67
CA HIS A 92 -2.01 -19.04 2.89
C HIS A 92 -0.78 -18.45 3.55
N ASP A 93 -0.84 -18.34 4.88
CA ASP A 93 0.26 -17.85 5.72
C ASP A 93 0.97 -19.03 6.38
N PHE A 94 2.24 -19.22 6.06
CA PHE A 94 3.12 -20.15 6.77
C PHE A 94 3.86 -19.42 7.88
N TYR A 95 3.55 -19.77 9.13
CA TYR A 95 4.23 -19.22 10.30
C TYR A 95 5.55 -19.97 10.53
N LEU A 96 6.65 -19.26 10.50
CA LEU A 96 7.96 -19.84 10.78
C LEU A 96 8.17 -19.83 12.30
N GLY A 97 8.16 -21.02 12.91
CA GLY A 97 8.62 -21.18 14.29
C GLY A 97 10.12 -20.89 14.32
N LEU A 98 10.50 -19.69 14.75
CA LEU A 98 11.91 -19.31 14.91
C LEU A 98 12.43 -19.94 16.20
N ASP A 99 13.16 -21.05 16.07
CA ASP A 99 14.05 -21.53 17.13
C ASP A 99 15.31 -20.64 17.11
N GLU A 100 15.59 -19.96 18.23
CA GLU A 100 16.62 -18.92 18.42
C GLU A 100 18.06 -19.34 18.04
N LYS A 101 18.30 -20.60 17.69
CA LYS A 101 19.63 -21.22 17.58
C LYS A 101 20.01 -21.76 16.20
N SER A 102 19.34 -21.35 15.13
CA SER A 102 19.65 -21.93 13.83
C SER A 102 20.21 -20.95 12.82
N ASP A 103 21.50 -21.16 12.56
CA ASP A 103 22.41 -20.39 11.71
C ASP A 103 22.07 -20.44 10.21
N SER A 104 21.01 -21.16 9.83
CA SER A 104 20.64 -21.40 8.45
C SER A 104 19.49 -20.50 8.01
N LYS A 105 19.85 -19.43 7.28
CA LYS A 105 18.96 -18.31 6.86
C LYS A 105 18.19 -18.57 5.55
N ALA A 106 18.24 -19.80 5.02
CA ALA A 106 17.66 -20.14 3.73
C ALA A 106 16.38 -20.97 3.91
N TYR A 107 15.24 -20.36 3.57
CA TYR A 107 13.97 -21.04 3.47
C TYR A 107 13.60 -21.24 2.00
N GLN A 108 12.94 -22.35 1.73
CA GLN A 108 12.53 -22.74 0.40
C GLN A 108 11.09 -23.21 0.43
N VAL A 109 10.27 -22.65 -0.45
CA VAL A 109 8.93 -23.16 -0.69
C VAL A 109 9.04 -24.30 -1.69
N THR A 110 8.62 -25.49 -1.27
CA THR A 110 8.57 -26.69 -2.10
C THR A 110 7.14 -26.96 -2.50
N ILE A 111 6.91 -27.06 -3.81
CA ILE A 111 5.60 -27.28 -4.41
C ILE A 111 5.61 -28.63 -5.13
N THR A 112 4.66 -29.49 -4.79
CA THR A 112 4.55 -30.86 -5.33
C THR A 112 3.14 -31.14 -5.81
N THR A 113 3.00 -32.01 -6.80
CA THR A 113 1.70 -32.45 -7.33
C THR A 113 1.64 -33.97 -7.42
N ASN A 114 0.44 -34.53 -7.24
CA ASN A 114 0.17 -35.95 -7.48
C ASN A 114 -0.38 -36.23 -8.89
N LYS A 115 -0.65 -35.19 -9.71
CA LYS A 115 -1.27 -35.32 -11.04
C LYS A 115 -0.36 -36.09 -12.01
N ARG A 116 -0.84 -37.22 -12.54
CA ARG A 116 0.02 -38.22 -13.23
C ARG A 116 0.35 -37.94 -14.70
N ARG A 117 -0.56 -37.31 -15.45
CA ARG A 117 -0.47 -37.27 -16.94
C ARG A 117 -0.39 -35.87 -17.54
N ASP A 118 -0.64 -34.83 -16.75
CA ASP A 118 -0.59 -33.44 -17.23
C ASP A 118 0.30 -32.57 -16.35
N TYR A 119 0.77 -31.49 -16.94
CA TYR A 119 1.38 -30.38 -16.22
C TYR A 119 0.29 -29.53 -15.57
N VAL A 120 0.60 -28.99 -14.39
CA VAL A 120 -0.26 -28.04 -13.69
C VAL A 120 0.39 -26.68 -13.83
N SER A 121 -0.20 -25.82 -14.64
CA SER A 121 0.22 -24.42 -14.80
C SER A 121 -0.44 -23.57 -13.72
N MET A 122 0.37 -22.80 -13.00
CA MET A 122 -0.08 -21.93 -11.92
C MET A 122 0.87 -20.74 -11.77
N SER A 123 0.36 -19.62 -11.28
CA SER A 123 1.15 -18.47 -10.90
C SER A 123 1.23 -18.40 -9.38
N VAL A 124 2.44 -18.20 -8.85
CA VAL A 124 2.68 -18.11 -7.41
C VAL A 124 3.39 -16.82 -7.08
N ASP A 125 2.87 -16.11 -6.09
CA ASP A 125 3.55 -15.01 -5.40
C ASP A 125 3.92 -15.49 -3.99
N VAL A 126 5.18 -15.33 -3.62
CA VAL A 126 5.69 -15.67 -2.29
C VAL A 126 6.28 -14.39 -1.71
N SER A 127 5.58 -13.81 -0.73
CA SER A 127 6.03 -12.60 -0.04
C SER A 127 6.27 -12.89 1.43
N VAL A 128 7.42 -12.47 1.93
CA VAL A 128 7.71 -12.55 3.37
C VAL A 128 7.09 -11.34 4.04
N ARG A 129 6.22 -11.55 5.02
CA ARG A 129 5.55 -10.47 5.75
C ARG A 129 5.93 -10.54 7.24
N PRO A 130 6.20 -9.39 7.88
CA PRO A 130 6.32 -9.37 9.32
C PRO A 130 4.99 -9.79 9.95
N LYS A 131 5.05 -10.40 11.13
CA LYS A 131 3.85 -10.53 11.96
C LYS A 131 3.45 -9.11 12.35
N LEU A 132 2.17 -8.78 12.17
CA LEU A 132 1.63 -7.50 12.61
C LEU A 132 1.76 -7.43 14.13
N ALA A 133 2.90 -6.92 14.62
CA ALA A 133 3.14 -6.79 16.04
C ALA A 133 2.26 -5.64 16.53
N VAL A 134 1.39 -5.93 17.50
CA VAL A 134 0.58 -4.93 18.19
C VAL A 134 1.45 -3.73 18.63
N GLY A 135 2.72 -3.98 18.96
CA GLY A 135 3.72 -2.95 19.26
C GLY A 135 3.95 -1.93 18.14
N HIS A 136 3.99 -2.33 16.87
CA HIS A 136 4.18 -1.39 15.74
C HIS A 136 3.00 -0.43 15.63
N ILE A 137 1.78 -0.95 15.81
CA ILE A 137 0.55 -0.16 15.76
C ILE A 137 0.52 0.85 16.90
N ILE A 138 0.88 0.42 18.12
CA ILE A 138 0.94 1.31 19.29
C ILE A 138 1.98 2.41 19.08
N MET A 139 3.18 2.09 18.59
CA MET A 139 4.22 3.09 18.31
C MET A 139 3.76 4.10 17.26
N ALA A 140 3.20 3.64 16.13
CA ALA A 140 2.68 4.52 15.10
C ALA A 140 1.57 5.44 15.63
N LEU A 141 0.67 4.90 16.46
CA LEU A 141 -0.39 5.66 17.12
C LEU A 141 0.18 6.74 18.05
N CYS A 142 1.20 6.41 18.86
CA CYS A 142 1.87 7.38 19.73
C CYS A 142 2.52 8.52 18.93
N VAL A 143 3.21 8.21 17.83
CA VAL A 143 3.83 9.22 16.96
C VAL A 143 2.76 10.13 16.35
N LEU A 144 1.66 9.56 15.86
CA LEU A 144 0.56 10.32 15.26
C LEU A 144 -0.11 11.26 16.28
N ILE A 145 -0.42 10.76 17.48
CA ILE A 145 -1.00 11.57 18.56
C ILE A 145 -0.03 12.68 18.96
N GLY A 146 1.26 12.36 19.13
CA GLY A 146 2.29 13.35 19.44
C GLY A 146 2.40 14.45 18.39
N LEU A 147 2.38 14.09 17.11
CA LEU A 147 2.37 15.04 16.00
C LEU A 147 1.14 15.94 16.03
N TYR A 148 -0.06 15.38 16.26
CA TYR A 148 -1.28 16.17 16.35
C TYR A 148 -1.28 17.13 17.53
N ILE A 149 -0.83 16.69 18.70
CA ILE A 149 -0.65 17.57 19.87
C ILE A 149 0.27 18.74 19.50
N LEU A 150 1.40 18.45 18.86
CA LEU A 150 2.38 19.45 18.48
C LEU A 150 1.80 20.49 17.49
N ILE A 151 0.94 20.07 16.56
CA ILE A 151 0.25 20.93 15.60
C ILE A 151 -0.88 21.73 16.26
N ILE A 152 -1.76 21.08 17.04
CA ILE A 152 -2.95 21.70 17.63
C ILE A 152 -2.58 22.75 18.67
N PHE A 153 -1.59 22.46 19.51
CA PHE A 153 -1.10 23.42 20.51
C PHE A 153 -0.14 24.45 19.92
N GLU A 154 0.13 24.39 18.61
CA GLU A 154 1.08 25.26 17.89
C GLU A 154 2.42 25.46 18.64
N LEU A 155 2.89 24.42 19.33
CA LEU A 155 4.13 24.47 20.13
C LEU A 155 5.36 24.73 19.25
N VAL A 156 5.31 24.28 18.00
CA VAL A 156 6.29 24.58 16.95
C VAL A 156 5.58 24.85 15.62
N HIS A 157 6.30 25.44 14.66
CA HIS A 157 5.79 25.62 13.31
C HIS A 157 5.36 24.29 12.68
N ARG A 158 4.22 24.30 11.98
CA ARG A 158 3.62 23.10 11.37
C ARG A 158 4.58 22.32 10.46
N THR A 159 5.45 23.02 9.74
CA THR A 159 6.49 22.43 8.88
C THR A 159 7.54 21.68 9.70
N LEU A 160 8.03 22.30 10.78
CA LEU A 160 8.99 21.70 11.70
C LEU A 160 8.36 20.51 12.43
N ALA A 161 7.10 20.63 12.87
CA ALA A 161 6.34 19.54 13.47
C ALA A 161 6.27 18.32 12.53
N ALA A 162 5.93 18.53 11.26
CA ALA A 162 5.86 17.48 10.26
C ALA A 162 7.23 16.79 10.05
N MET A 163 8.33 17.56 9.97
CA MET A 163 9.69 17.03 9.82
C MET A 163 10.11 16.18 11.03
N ILE A 164 9.82 16.63 12.25
CA ILE A 164 10.07 15.84 13.47
C ILE A 164 9.23 14.56 13.44
N GLY A 165 7.94 14.65 13.15
CA GLY A 165 7.04 13.48 13.08
C GLY A 165 7.55 12.43 12.10
N ALA A 166 7.96 12.84 10.90
CA ALA A 166 8.53 11.95 9.89
C ALA A 166 9.84 11.30 10.35
N THR A 167 10.74 12.08 10.96
CA THR A 167 12.03 11.58 11.46
C THR A 167 11.83 10.57 12.60
N VAL A 168 10.91 10.85 13.52
CA VAL A 168 10.56 9.94 14.63
C VAL A 168 9.91 8.66 14.09
N ALA A 169 9.00 8.75 13.12
CA ALA A 169 8.38 7.58 12.51
C ALA A 169 9.40 6.65 11.86
N ILE A 170 10.34 7.21 11.07
CA ILE A 170 11.43 6.43 10.45
C ILE A 170 12.36 5.84 11.52
N SER A 171 12.66 6.60 12.58
CA SER A 171 13.49 6.12 13.69
C SER A 171 12.83 4.95 14.43
N CYS A 172 11.51 4.99 14.66
CA CYS A 172 10.76 3.88 15.25
C CYS A 172 10.82 2.62 14.36
N LEU A 173 10.69 2.76 13.05
CA LEU A 173 10.89 1.64 12.11
C LEU A 173 12.31 1.06 12.21
N ALA A 174 13.32 1.92 12.27
CA ALA A 174 14.71 1.50 12.36
C ALA A 174 15.01 0.71 13.66
N VAL A 175 14.37 1.07 14.77
CA VAL A 175 14.47 0.35 16.07
C VAL A 175 13.86 -1.05 15.97
N VAL A 176 12.80 -1.20 15.19
CA VAL A 176 12.13 -2.50 14.92
C VAL A 176 12.93 -3.38 13.95
N GLY A 177 13.99 -2.84 13.34
CA GLY A 177 14.82 -3.57 12.38
C GLY A 177 14.31 -3.50 10.93
N GLU A 178 13.22 -2.75 10.69
CA GLU A 178 12.78 -2.38 9.35
C GLU A 178 13.49 -1.09 8.94
N ARG A 179 14.50 -1.22 8.09
CA ARG A 179 15.29 -0.08 7.61
C ARG A 179 14.92 0.19 6.15
N PRO A 180 13.88 1.00 5.88
CA PRO A 180 13.48 1.32 4.52
C PRO A 180 14.61 2.07 3.81
N SER A 181 14.77 1.79 2.53
CA SER A 181 15.74 2.52 1.70
C SER A 181 15.26 3.96 1.46
N LEU A 182 16.18 4.89 1.17
CA LEU A 182 15.80 6.28 0.87
C LEU A 182 14.80 6.37 -0.29
N ILE A 183 14.99 5.52 -1.30
CA ILE A 183 14.12 5.44 -2.49
C ILE A 183 12.72 5.02 -2.06
N GLU A 184 12.60 4.01 -1.19
CA GLU A 184 11.33 3.54 -0.65
C GLU A 184 10.60 4.63 0.15
N VAL A 185 11.30 5.36 1.02
CA VAL A 185 10.71 6.48 1.77
C VAL A 185 10.21 7.58 0.83
N LEU A 186 10.94 7.89 -0.24
CA LEU A 186 10.50 8.86 -1.24
C LEU A 186 9.23 8.40 -1.98
N THR A 187 9.02 7.10 -2.16
CA THR A 187 7.78 6.59 -2.76
C THR A 187 6.55 6.75 -1.87
N TRP A 188 6.72 6.97 -0.57
CA TRP A 188 5.61 7.24 0.36
C TRP A 188 5.13 8.70 0.27
N MET A 189 5.92 9.59 -0.33
CA MET A 189 5.55 10.98 -0.53
C MET A 189 4.64 11.10 -1.75
N ASP A 190 3.46 11.69 -1.55
CA ASP A 190 2.52 11.99 -2.64
C ASP A 190 2.96 13.28 -3.37
N VAL A 191 3.86 13.12 -4.34
CA VAL A 191 4.41 14.23 -5.12
C VAL A 191 3.36 14.87 -6.02
N GLU A 192 2.37 14.11 -6.47
CA GLU A 192 1.31 14.60 -7.34
C GLU A 192 0.47 15.66 -6.62
N THR A 193 0.03 15.36 -5.40
CA THR A 193 -0.72 16.32 -4.57
C THR A 193 0.13 17.51 -4.15
N LEU A 194 1.39 17.32 -3.77
CA LEU A 194 2.31 18.43 -3.43
C LEU A 194 2.52 19.37 -4.61
N CYS A 195 2.75 18.83 -5.82
CA CYS A 195 2.93 19.60 -7.04
C CYS A 195 1.65 20.36 -7.40
N LEU A 196 0.49 19.73 -7.25
CA LEU A 196 -0.81 20.35 -7.49
C LEU A 196 -1.04 21.53 -6.53
N LEU A 197 -0.88 21.34 -5.22
CA LEU A 197 -1.04 22.40 -4.21
C LEU A 197 -0.05 23.55 -4.44
N PHE A 198 1.21 23.22 -4.76
CA PHE A 198 2.22 24.20 -5.10
C PHE A 198 1.82 25.02 -6.34
N GLY A 199 1.38 24.35 -7.41
CA GLY A 199 0.92 25.00 -8.63
C GLY A 199 -0.28 25.93 -8.40
N MET A 200 -1.24 25.49 -7.57
CA MET A 200 -2.39 26.33 -7.20
C MET A 200 -1.97 27.58 -6.43
N MET A 201 -1.01 27.46 -5.49
CA MET A 201 -0.51 28.61 -4.74
C MET A 201 0.26 29.60 -5.63
N VAL A 202 1.07 29.11 -6.58
CA VAL A 202 1.79 29.96 -7.54
C VAL A 202 0.81 30.69 -8.48
N LEU A 203 -0.17 29.97 -9.03
CA LEU A 203 -1.20 30.56 -9.90
C LEU A 203 -1.92 31.70 -9.20
N VAL A 204 -2.30 31.49 -7.93
CA VAL A 204 -2.96 32.53 -7.15
C VAL A 204 -2.05 33.73 -6.95
N SER A 205 -0.80 33.52 -6.56
CA SER A 205 0.14 34.61 -6.32
C SER A 205 0.21 35.56 -7.53
N ILE A 206 0.26 35.00 -8.74
CA ILE A 206 0.29 35.76 -9.99
C ILE A 206 -1.04 36.49 -10.25
N LEU A 207 -2.18 35.83 -10.02
CA LEU A 207 -3.50 36.48 -10.17
C LEU A 207 -3.71 37.63 -9.17
N CYS A 208 -3.12 37.54 -7.99
CA CYS A 208 -3.17 38.61 -6.99
C CYS A 208 -2.34 39.81 -7.43
N GLU A 209 -1.10 39.58 -7.89
CA GLU A 209 -0.20 40.64 -8.35
C GLU A 209 -0.73 41.38 -9.58
N THR A 210 -1.42 40.67 -10.47
CA THR A 210 -2.00 41.27 -11.68
C THR A 210 -3.26 42.11 -11.41
N GLY A 211 -3.79 42.11 -10.18
CA GLY A 211 -5.02 42.84 -9.83
C GLY A 211 -6.28 42.26 -10.48
N PHE A 212 -6.22 41.00 -10.92
CA PHE A 212 -7.36 40.32 -11.54
C PHE A 212 -8.61 40.34 -10.63
N PHE A 213 -8.42 40.08 -9.34
CA PHE A 213 -9.52 40.06 -8.38
C PHE A 213 -10.12 41.46 -8.13
N ASP A 214 -9.29 42.51 -8.10
CA ASP A 214 -9.77 43.90 -7.99
C ASP A 214 -10.63 44.27 -9.22
N TYR A 215 -10.21 43.85 -10.42
CA TYR A 215 -10.97 44.07 -11.64
C TYR A 215 -12.34 43.38 -11.59
N VAL A 216 -12.37 42.11 -11.17
CA VAL A 216 -13.63 41.35 -11.05
C VAL A 216 -14.54 41.97 -9.99
N ALA A 217 -14.00 42.44 -8.87
CA ALA A 217 -14.77 43.12 -7.83
C ALA A 217 -15.48 44.38 -8.37
N VAL A 218 -14.74 45.24 -9.10
CA VAL A 218 -15.30 46.44 -9.72
C VAL A 218 -16.33 46.08 -10.79
N LEU A 219 -16.11 45.01 -11.55
CA LEU A 219 -17.06 44.53 -12.56
C LEU A 219 -18.37 44.07 -11.91
N THR A 220 -18.29 43.26 -10.85
CA THR A 220 -19.46 42.80 -10.09
C THR A 220 -20.19 43.97 -9.44
N TYR A 221 -19.45 44.95 -8.92
CA TYR A 221 -20.04 46.18 -8.36
C TYR A 221 -20.81 47.00 -9.38
N LYS A 222 -20.23 47.21 -10.57
CA LYS A 222 -20.92 47.88 -11.69
C LYS A 222 -22.17 47.13 -12.11
N LEU A 223 -22.13 45.80 -12.13
CA LEU A 223 -23.28 44.96 -12.49
C LEU A 223 -24.39 45.01 -11.44
N ALA A 224 -24.03 45.10 -10.16
CA ALA A 224 -24.97 45.16 -9.04
C ALA A 224 -25.71 46.51 -8.91
N ARG A 225 -25.27 47.56 -9.62
CA ARG A 225 -25.91 48.90 -9.67
C ARG A 225 -26.25 49.48 -8.28
N GLY A 226 -25.42 49.21 -7.27
CA GLY A 226 -25.60 49.70 -5.90
C GLY A 226 -26.58 48.90 -5.03
N GLN A 227 -27.14 47.79 -5.51
CA GLN A 227 -27.98 46.89 -4.70
C GLN A 227 -27.12 45.87 -3.95
N ILE A 228 -27.17 45.91 -2.61
CA ILE A 228 -26.37 45.06 -1.71
C ILE A 228 -26.61 43.56 -1.99
N TRP A 229 -27.86 43.14 -2.15
CA TRP A 229 -28.19 41.73 -2.40
C TRP A 229 -27.69 41.23 -3.77
N ALA A 230 -27.74 42.08 -4.79
CA ALA A 230 -27.21 41.75 -6.12
C ALA A 230 -25.68 41.67 -6.10
N LEU A 231 -25.02 42.53 -5.33
CA LEU A 231 -23.57 42.52 -5.13
C LEU A 231 -23.11 41.23 -4.45
N ILE A 232 -23.73 40.87 -3.33
CA ILE A 232 -23.38 39.65 -2.57
C ILE A 232 -23.57 38.41 -3.45
N THR A 233 -24.68 38.33 -4.18
CA THR A 233 -24.96 37.20 -5.07
C THR A 233 -23.95 37.12 -6.21
N GLY A 234 -23.61 38.26 -6.82
CA GLY A 234 -22.60 38.34 -7.87
C GLY A 234 -21.21 37.92 -7.40
N LEU A 235 -20.80 38.38 -6.22
CA LEU A 235 -19.50 38.03 -5.63
C LEU A 235 -19.45 36.55 -5.23
N CYS A 236 -20.55 36.02 -4.71
CA CYS A 236 -20.68 34.60 -4.39
C CYS A 236 -20.61 33.71 -5.64
N LEU A 237 -21.22 34.14 -6.75
CA LEU A 237 -21.18 33.41 -8.01
C LEU A 237 -19.77 33.40 -8.62
N VAL A 238 -19.09 34.54 -8.60
CA VAL A 238 -17.68 34.64 -8.96
C VAL A 238 -16.82 33.73 -8.07
N THR A 239 -17.05 33.75 -6.75
CA THR A 239 -16.34 32.91 -5.78
C THR A 239 -16.57 31.42 -6.06
N ALA A 240 -17.81 31.02 -6.38
CA ALA A 240 -18.14 29.64 -6.71
C ALA A 240 -17.41 29.15 -7.96
N VAL A 241 -17.33 30.00 -9.00
CA VAL A 241 -16.59 29.67 -10.22
C VAL A 241 -15.09 29.58 -9.95
N LEU A 242 -14.52 30.53 -9.19
CA LEU A 242 -13.10 30.55 -8.87
C LEU A 242 -12.68 29.40 -7.95
N SER A 243 -13.54 29.00 -7.01
CA SER A 243 -13.31 27.87 -6.10
C SER A 243 -13.21 26.52 -6.81
N ALA A 244 -13.66 26.41 -8.07
CA ALA A 244 -13.44 25.21 -8.87
C ALA A 244 -12.00 25.09 -9.39
N PHE A 245 -11.27 26.20 -9.45
CA PHE A 245 -9.87 26.26 -9.92
C PHE A 245 -8.86 26.53 -8.81
N LEU A 246 -9.32 27.11 -7.70
CA LEU A 246 -8.49 27.53 -6.57
C LEU A 246 -8.75 26.68 -5.33
N ASP A 247 -7.71 26.48 -4.53
CA ASP A 247 -7.86 25.79 -3.24
C ASP A 247 -8.67 26.63 -2.23
N ASN A 248 -9.24 25.95 -1.25
CA ASN A 248 -10.18 26.52 -0.27
C ASN A 248 -9.55 27.62 0.59
N VAL A 249 -8.36 27.39 1.15
CA VAL A 249 -7.62 28.39 1.97
C VAL A 249 -7.32 29.63 1.14
N THR A 250 -7.05 29.42 -0.13
CA THR A 250 -6.64 30.49 -1.01
C THR A 250 -7.84 31.35 -1.42
N THR A 251 -8.94 30.71 -1.79
CA THR A 251 -10.19 31.40 -2.15
C THR A 251 -10.70 32.29 -1.02
N ILE A 252 -10.65 31.81 0.23
CA ILE A 252 -11.09 32.60 1.38
C ILE A 252 -10.18 33.81 1.66
N LEU A 253 -8.86 33.64 1.56
CA LEU A 253 -7.92 34.75 1.78
C LEU A 253 -8.14 35.87 0.76
N LEU A 254 -8.35 35.53 -0.51
CA LEU A 254 -8.57 36.51 -1.58
C LEU A 254 -9.92 37.19 -1.49
N MET A 255 -10.99 36.42 -1.29
CA MET A 255 -12.33 36.98 -1.17
C MET A 255 -12.49 37.81 0.08
N SER A 256 -11.80 37.47 1.19
CA SER A 256 -11.78 38.32 2.37
C SER A 256 -11.18 39.69 2.06
N ALA A 257 -10.06 39.75 1.33
CA ALA A 257 -9.44 41.01 0.94
C ALA A 257 -10.35 41.82 0.00
N VAL A 258 -10.98 41.17 -0.97
CA VAL A 258 -11.90 41.82 -1.93
C VAL A 258 -13.19 42.31 -1.27
N ALA A 259 -13.75 41.56 -0.34
CA ALA A 259 -15.01 41.92 0.32
C ALA A 259 -14.86 43.05 1.35
N ILE A 260 -13.65 43.22 1.91
CA ILE A 260 -13.35 44.26 2.90
C ILE A 260 -12.99 45.60 2.22
N ARG A 261 -12.47 45.55 0.98
CA ARG A 261 -12.03 46.73 0.22
C ARG A 261 -13.18 47.50 -0.42
#